data_AF-A0A929L980-F1
#
_entry.id   AF-A0A929L980-F1
#
_cell.length_a   1.000
_cell.length_b   1.000
_cell.length_c   1.000
_cell.angle_alpha   90.00
_cell.angle_beta   90.00
_cell.angle_gamma   90.00
#
_symmetry.space_group_name_H-M   'P 1'
#
loop_
_entity.id
_entity.type
_entity.pdbx_description
1 polymer ?
#
loop_
_entity_poly.entity_id
_entity_poly.type
_entity_poly.pdbx_seq_one_letter_code
_entity_poly.pdbx_strand_id
1 'polypeptide(L)'
;MKITEPALAELKKLLSDNGADGLEVVLQQTCCGVSPAFQMVRFDENDTPDDIEGVKILASDPQAKEAVADVIIDLQDGELVVFNPVCGCGGHDHDHEGCCGGHDHDHEGGCCGGHDHDHEGGCCH
;
A
#
# COMPACT_ATOMS: atom_id res chain seq x y z
N MET A 1 -0.59 11.39 1.47
CA MET A 1 -1.78 10.60 1.82
C MET A 1 -3.01 11.49 1.75
N LYS A 2 -4.19 10.90 1.51
CA LYS A 2 -5.48 11.56 1.63
C LYS A 2 -6.50 10.62 2.28
N ILE A 3 -7.41 11.18 3.07
CA ILE A 3 -8.57 10.46 3.63
C ILE A 3 -9.81 11.15 3.10
N THR A 4 -10.75 10.43 2.48
CA THR A 4 -12.00 11.03 1.98
C THR A 4 -12.91 11.38 3.15
N GLU A 5 -13.78 12.38 2.99
CA GLU A 5 -14.75 12.77 4.03
C GLU A 5 -15.61 11.60 4.58
N PRO A 6 -16.19 10.70 3.75
CA PRO A 6 -16.95 9.57 4.28
C PRO A 6 -16.05 8.58 5.04
N ALA A 7 -14.82 8.33 4.56
CA ALA A 7 -13.87 7.48 5.26
C ALA A 7 -13.41 8.09 6.59
N LEU A 8 -13.23 9.41 6.64
CA LEU A 8 -12.78 10.12 7.82
C LEU A 8 -13.75 9.96 9.00
N ALA A 9 -15.04 10.04 8.72
CA ALA A 9 -16.08 9.87 9.73
C ALA A 9 -16.07 8.45 10.31
N GLU A 10 -16.05 7.42 9.45
CA GLU A 10 -16.05 6.03 9.90
C GLU A 10 -14.73 5.66 10.58
N LEU A 11 -13.59 6.15 10.07
CA LEU A 11 -12.28 5.91 10.68
C LEU A 11 -12.18 6.54 12.07
N LYS A 12 -12.63 7.77 12.26
CA LYS A 12 -12.64 8.42 13.60
C LYS A 12 -13.50 7.64 14.59
N LYS A 13 -14.64 7.13 14.14
CA LYS A 13 -15.50 6.27 14.96
C LYS A 13 -14.80 4.96 15.32
N LEU A 14 -14.18 4.28 14.36
CA LEU A 14 -13.43 3.04 14.61
C LEU A 14 -12.27 3.25 15.60
N LEU A 15 -11.51 4.34 15.45
CA LEU A 15 -10.44 4.69 16.39
C LEU A 15 -11.00 4.91 17.81
N SER A 16 -12.08 5.67 17.93
CA SER A 16 -12.75 5.92 19.21
C SER A 16 -13.28 4.63 19.85
N ASP A 17 -13.97 3.79 19.08
CA ASP A 17 -14.58 2.54 19.56
C ASP A 17 -13.51 1.54 20.05
N ASN A 18 -12.30 1.60 19.49
CA ASN A 18 -11.16 0.77 19.88
C ASN A 18 -10.21 1.47 20.87
N GLY A 19 -10.49 2.71 21.26
CA GLY A 19 -9.63 3.52 22.12
C GLY A 19 -8.22 3.68 21.56
N ALA A 20 -8.09 3.86 20.24
CA ALA A 20 -6.84 4.12 19.55
C ALA A 20 -6.69 5.61 19.28
N ASP A 21 -5.45 6.10 19.30
CA ASP A 21 -5.15 7.52 19.07
C ASP A 21 -4.96 7.85 17.59
N GLY A 22 -4.66 6.84 16.76
CA GLY A 22 -4.43 6.99 15.33
C GLY A 22 -4.04 5.68 14.66
N LEU A 23 -3.36 5.81 13.52
CA LEU A 23 -2.84 4.68 12.76
C LEU A 23 -1.30 4.69 12.75
N GLU A 24 -0.69 3.52 12.80
CA GLU A 24 0.73 3.30 12.51
C GLU A 24 0.88 2.61 11.16
N VAL A 25 1.88 3.07 10.40
CA VAL A 25 2.24 2.49 9.10
C VAL A 25 3.31 1.43 9.29
N VAL A 26 3.00 0.20 8.90
CA VAL A 26 3.94 -0.93 8.92
C VAL A 26 4.21 -1.36 7.48
N LEU A 27 5.48 -1.38 7.09
CA LEU A 27 5.86 -1.88 5.78
C LEU A 27 5.89 -3.42 5.79
N GLN A 28 5.16 -4.02 4.86
CA GLN A 28 5.07 -5.47 4.69
C GLN A 28 5.74 -5.91 3.37
N GLN A 29 6.52 -6.97 3.44
CA GLN A 29 7.03 -7.64 2.24
C GLN A 29 5.92 -8.46 1.60
N THR A 30 5.70 -8.22 0.31
CA THR A 30 4.72 -8.93 -0.52
C THR A 30 5.45 -9.59 -1.71
N CYS A 31 4.74 -10.46 -2.44
CA CYS A 31 5.28 -11.06 -3.67
C CYS A 31 5.67 -10.02 -4.75
N CYS A 32 5.19 -8.79 -4.60
CA CYS A 32 5.41 -7.68 -5.52
C CYS A 32 6.14 -6.53 -4.84
N GLY A 33 6.99 -6.80 -3.85
CA GLY A 33 7.76 -5.77 -3.13
C GLY A 33 7.10 -5.28 -1.86
N VAL A 34 7.47 -4.07 -1.41
CA VAL A 34 7.04 -3.54 -0.12
C VAL A 34 5.70 -2.81 -0.26
N SER A 35 4.74 -3.14 0.60
CA SER A 35 3.44 -2.48 0.68
C SER A 35 3.19 -1.91 2.08
N PRO A 36 2.60 -0.71 2.21
CA PRO A 36 2.20 -0.19 3.50
C PRO A 36 0.94 -0.91 4.01
N ALA A 37 0.98 -1.33 5.26
CA ALA A 37 -0.17 -1.78 6.03
C ALA A 37 -0.43 -0.79 7.17
N PHE A 38 -1.68 -0.72 7.62
CA PHE A 38 -2.11 0.19 8.67
C PHE A 38 -2.60 -0.61 9.87
N GLN A 39 -2.17 -0.21 11.06
CA GLN A 39 -2.67 -0.75 12.32
C GLN A 39 -3.10 0.37 13.26
N MET A 40 -4.10 0.11 14.09
CA MET A 40 -4.49 1.06 15.13
C MET A 40 -3.42 1.11 16.22
N VAL A 41 -3.09 2.31 16.68
CA VAL A 41 -2.02 2.53 17.66
C VAL A 41 -2.48 3.49 18.75
N ARG A 42 -1.89 3.35 19.93
CA ARG A 42 -1.91 4.36 20.99
C ARG A 42 -0.54 4.98 21.08
N PHE A 43 -0.46 6.29 21.06
CA PHE A 43 0.83 6.98 21.04
C PHE A 43 1.46 7.04 22.42
N ASP A 44 2.78 7.00 22.46
CA ASP A 44 3.56 7.36 23.63
C ASP A 44 4.14 8.79 23.52
N GLU A 45 4.87 9.21 24.55
CA GLU A 45 5.43 10.57 24.67
C GLU A 45 6.55 10.90 23.67
N ASN A 46 7.13 9.89 23.01
CA ASN A 46 8.22 10.02 22.04
C ASN A 46 7.72 9.95 20.60
N ASP A 47 6.46 9.56 20.38
CA ASP A 47 5.88 9.47 19.04
C ASP A 47 5.67 10.86 18.44
N THR A 48 6.05 11.00 17.17
CA THR A 48 5.83 12.22 16.38
C THR A 48 4.92 11.91 15.19
N PRO A 49 3.60 11.70 15.41
CA PRO A 49 2.68 11.43 14.33
C PRO A 49 2.40 12.67 13.49
N ASP A 50 2.22 12.47 12.20
CA ASP A 50 1.74 13.49 11.27
C ASP A 50 0.20 13.58 11.36
N ASP A 51 -0.35 14.81 11.35
CA ASP A 51 -1.80 15.02 11.32
C ASP A 51 -2.28 15.11 9.87
N ILE A 52 -3.21 14.22 9.49
CA ILE A 52 -3.80 14.16 8.16
C ILE A 52 -5.31 14.19 8.32
N GLU A 53 -5.93 15.32 7.97
CA GLU A 53 -7.38 15.55 8.09
C GLU A 53 -7.91 15.33 9.54
N GLY A 54 -7.07 15.57 10.54
CA GLY A 54 -7.38 15.33 11.96
C GLY A 54 -7.34 13.84 12.37
N VAL A 55 -6.70 12.98 11.59
CA VAL A 55 -6.29 11.63 11.99
C VAL A 55 -4.78 11.62 12.12
N LYS A 56 -4.28 11.12 13.25
CA LYS A 56 -2.85 11.01 13.52
C LYS A 56 -2.29 9.75 12.86
N ILE A 57 -1.22 9.91 12.09
CA ILE A 57 -0.54 8.83 11.37
C ILE A 57 0.92 8.77 11.83
N LEU A 58 1.33 7.65 12.42
CA LEU A 58 2.71 7.38 12.80
C LEU A 58 3.41 6.59 11.69
N ALA A 59 4.38 7.22 11.05
CA ALA A 59 5.25 6.59 10.06
C ALA A 59 6.70 6.88 10.47
N SER A 60 7.28 6.00 11.28
CA SER A 60 8.56 6.23 11.96
C SER A 60 9.78 6.17 11.03
N ASP A 61 9.68 5.41 9.93
CA ASP A 61 10.75 5.27 8.94
C ASP A 61 10.50 6.13 7.69
N PRO A 62 11.52 6.79 7.10
CA PRO A 62 11.36 7.57 5.87
C PRO A 62 10.72 6.81 4.70
N GLN A 63 11.03 5.53 4.56
CA GLN A 63 10.44 4.67 3.53
C GLN A 63 8.93 4.49 3.77
N ALA A 64 8.48 4.44 5.04
CA ALA A 64 7.07 4.36 5.36
C ALA A 64 6.34 5.66 5.00
N LYS A 65 6.98 6.81 5.22
CA LYS A 65 6.43 8.12 4.83
C LYS A 65 6.27 8.24 3.31
N GLU A 66 7.26 7.77 2.56
CA GLU A 66 7.21 7.73 1.09
C GLU A 66 6.12 6.78 0.60
N ALA A 67 6.03 5.57 1.17
CA ALA A 67 5.07 4.55 0.76
C ALA A 67 3.60 4.98 0.92
N VAL A 68 3.31 5.95 1.80
CA VAL A 68 1.95 6.47 2.01
C VAL A 68 1.71 7.86 1.40
N ALA A 69 2.69 8.41 0.68
CA ALA A 69 2.60 9.74 0.08
C ALA A 69 1.38 9.89 -0.85
N ASP A 70 1.07 8.83 -1.62
CA ASP A 70 -0.05 8.84 -2.57
C ASP A 70 -1.22 7.94 -2.16
N VAL A 71 -1.18 7.35 -0.96
CA VAL A 71 -2.26 6.50 -0.46
C VAL A 71 -3.54 7.31 -0.24
N ILE A 72 -4.67 6.74 -0.67
CA ILE A 72 -6.01 7.25 -0.46
C ILE A 72 -6.78 6.24 0.41
N ILE A 73 -7.30 6.69 1.56
CA ILE A 73 -8.27 5.93 2.34
C ILE A 73 -9.66 6.42 1.98
N ASP A 74 -10.51 5.51 1.51
CA ASP A 74 -11.89 5.78 1.11
C ASP A 74 -12.88 4.82 1.77
N LEU A 75 -14.17 5.13 1.70
CA LEU A 75 -15.25 4.28 2.17
C LEU A 75 -16.03 3.78 0.95
N GLN A 76 -15.89 2.50 0.63
CA GLN A 76 -16.59 1.86 -0.49
C GLN A 76 -17.45 0.72 0.05
N ASP A 77 -18.72 0.68 -0.33
CA ASP A 77 -19.67 -0.36 0.07
C ASP A 77 -19.76 -0.58 1.60
N GLY A 78 -19.48 0.46 2.39
CA GLY A 78 -19.48 0.40 3.86
C GLY A 78 -18.18 -0.11 4.48
N GLU A 79 -17.15 -0.37 3.68
CA GLU A 79 -15.84 -0.83 4.12
C GLU A 79 -14.78 0.26 3.88
N LEU A 80 -13.85 0.40 4.82
CA LEU A 80 -12.68 1.25 4.62
C LEU A 80 -11.71 0.55 3.68
N VAL A 81 -11.43 1.19 2.55
CA VAL A 81 -10.54 0.70 1.51
C VAL A 81 -9.31 1.58 1.44
N VAL A 82 -8.14 0.95 1.42
CA VAL A 82 -6.85 1.62 1.23
C VAL A 82 -6.45 1.44 -0.23
N PHE A 83 -6.42 2.54 -0.97
CA PHE A 83 -5.94 2.56 -2.35
C PHE A 83 -4.51 3.10 -2.38
N ASN A 84 -3.58 2.30 -2.90
CA ASN A 84 -2.23 2.74 -3.19
C ASN A 84 -2.05 2.80 -4.72
N PRO A 85 -1.96 3.99 -5.34
CA PRO A 85 -1.74 4.12 -6.78
C PRO A 85 -0.34 3.66 -7.21
N VAL A 86 0.60 3.55 -6.26
CA VAL A 86 1.96 3.06 -6.52
C VAL A 86 1.94 1.53 -6.47
N CYS A 87 1.96 0.90 -7.64
CA CYS A 87 2.04 -0.55 -7.75
C CYS A 87 3.49 -1.02 -7.48
N GLY A 88 3.70 -1.86 -6.47
CA GLY A 88 5.02 -2.43 -6.14
C GLY A 88 5.61 -3.36 -7.22
N CYS A 89 4.83 -3.71 -8.24
CA CYS A 89 5.28 -4.43 -9.43
C CYS A 89 6.12 -3.53 -10.34
N GLY A 90 7.34 -3.16 -9.95
CA GLY A 90 8.15 -2.26 -10.77
C GLY A 90 9.47 -1.81 -10.17
N GLY A 91 10.20 -2.70 -9.53
CA GLY A 91 11.60 -2.44 -9.18
C GLY A 91 12.53 -2.67 -10.37
N HIS A 92 12.68 -1.70 -11.26
CA HIS A 92 13.98 -1.36 -11.87
C HIS A 92 13.88 -0.02 -12.60
N ASP A 93 14.81 0.87 -12.30
CA ASP A 93 15.10 2.13 -12.98
C ASP A 93 14.95 2.04 -14.50
N HIS A 94 13.81 2.44 -15.05
CA HIS A 94 13.70 2.87 -16.44
C HIS A 94 12.53 3.84 -16.56
N ASP A 95 12.85 5.10 -16.86
CA ASP A 95 11.97 6.00 -17.58
C ASP A 95 11.30 5.23 -18.72
N HIS A 96 10.01 4.89 -18.60
CA HIS A 96 9.04 4.85 -19.69
C HIS A 96 7.72 4.22 -19.20
N GLU A 97 6.68 5.05 -19.23
CA GLU A 97 5.27 4.75 -19.48
C GLU A 97 4.77 3.31 -19.29
N GLY A 98 3.82 3.12 -18.36
CA GLY A 98 2.84 2.03 -18.47
C GLY A 98 2.58 1.25 -17.19
N CYS A 99 1.94 1.89 -16.21
CA CYS A 99 1.16 1.17 -15.22
C CYS A 99 -0.03 0.53 -15.96
N CYS A 100 0.10 -0.73 -16.35
CA CYS A 100 -0.85 -1.48 -17.18
C CYS A 100 -1.07 -0.91 -18.58
N GLY A 101 0.01 -0.77 -19.36
CA GLY A 101 -0.10 -0.62 -20.81
C GLY A 101 -0.70 -1.90 -21.42
N GLY A 102 -1.97 -1.85 -21.78
CA GLY A 102 -2.62 -2.91 -22.54
C GLY A 102 -1.81 -3.20 -23.80
N HIS A 103 -1.22 -4.39 -23.86
CA HIS A 103 -0.77 -4.95 -25.11
C HIS A 103 -1.86 -5.92 -25.55
N ASP A 104 -2.64 -5.51 -26.55
CA ASP A 104 -3.45 -6.41 -27.36
C ASP A 104 -2.49 -7.43 -27.99
N HIS A 105 -2.25 -8.53 -27.28
CA HIS A 105 -1.68 -9.73 -27.85
C HIS A 105 -2.84 -10.58 -28.32
N ASP A 106 -3.17 -10.46 -29.60
CA ASP A 106 -3.73 -11.56 -30.39
C ASP A 106 -2.73 -12.73 -30.35
N HIS A 107 -2.73 -13.49 -29.27
CA HIS A 107 -2.06 -14.77 -29.19
C HIS A 107 -2.93 -15.74 -28.40
N GLU A 108 -3.53 -16.68 -29.13
CA GLU A 108 -3.97 -17.97 -28.60
C GLU A 108 -2.76 -18.66 -27.93
N GLY A 109 -2.61 -18.50 -26.62
CA GLY A 109 -1.49 -19.09 -25.90
C GLY A 109 -1.57 -18.80 -24.41
N GLY A 110 -1.96 -19.80 -23.64
CA GLY A 110 -2.32 -19.66 -22.23
C GLY A 110 -1.21 -19.13 -21.32
N CYS A 111 -1.66 -18.65 -20.17
CA CYS A 111 -0.83 -18.54 -18.98
C CYS A 111 -0.22 -19.92 -18.69
N CYS A 112 1.10 -19.97 -18.57
CA CYS A 112 1.95 -21.16 -18.38
C CYS A 112 2.32 -21.94 -19.67
N GLY A 113 3.42 -21.54 -20.30
CA GLY A 113 4.24 -22.37 -21.19
C GLY A 113 5.59 -21.65 -21.37
N GLY A 114 6.70 -22.14 -20.83
CA GLY A 114 7.40 -23.30 -21.36
C GLY A 114 8.35 -22.82 -22.47
N HIS A 115 9.52 -22.29 -22.09
CA HIS A 115 10.65 -22.19 -23.01
C HIS A 115 11.95 -22.41 -22.25
N ASP A 116 12.61 -23.49 -22.61
CA ASP A 116 13.92 -23.94 -22.19
C ASP A 116 14.96 -22.82 -22.23
N HIS A 117 15.49 -22.48 -21.07
CA HIS A 117 16.82 -21.90 -20.95
C HIS A 117 17.55 -22.62 -19.83
N ASP A 118 18.50 -23.46 -20.23
CA ASP A 118 19.58 -23.98 -19.41
C ASP A 118 20.32 -22.82 -18.71
N HIS A 119 19.88 -22.44 -17.52
CA HIS A 119 20.72 -21.75 -16.55
C HIS A 119 20.35 -22.22 -15.14
N GLU A 120 21.37 -22.73 -14.47
CA GLU A 120 21.34 -23.34 -13.15
C GLU A 120 20.74 -22.42 -12.09
N GLY A 121 19.77 -22.94 -11.33
CA GLY A 121 19.66 -22.66 -9.90
C GLY A 121 18.62 -21.63 -9.45
N GLY A 122 17.48 -22.16 -8.98
CA GLY A 122 16.89 -21.70 -7.71
C GLY A 122 15.64 -20.82 -7.81
N CYS A 123 14.47 -21.45 -7.94
CA CYS A 123 13.23 -20.84 -7.46
C CYS A 123 13.27 -20.77 -5.93
N CYS A 124 12.99 -19.58 -5.39
CA CYS A 124 12.96 -19.29 -3.96
C CYS A 124 12.05 -20.28 -3.20
N HIS A 125 12.57 -20.81 -2.09
CA HIS A 125 11.77 -21.34 -0.99
C HIS A 125 11.16 -20.19 -0.20
#